data_AF-A0A847BF88-F1
#
_entry.id   AF-A0A847BF88-F1
#
_cell.length_a   1.000
_cell.length_b   1.000
_cell.length_c   1.000
_cell.angle_alpha   90.00
_cell.angle_beta   90.00
_cell.angle_gamma   90.00
#
_symmetry.space_group_name_H-M   'P 1'
#
loop_
_entity.id
_entity.type
_entity.pdbx_description
1 polymer ?
#
loop_
_entity_poly.entity_id
_entity_poly.type
_entity_poly.pdbx_seq_one_letter_code
_entity_poly.pdbx_strand_id
1 'polypeptide(L)'
;MGSKKPFFWVVLTIVAEMALIALLVPSSFLGKVHDMEYRWMEGMYSEPSLEWLEERASEWHYTLTERTGLADGMRYMFFPTEEARARERGMSRLGENVWFPYLESRGKALSEMLSTFLLRIGSILVWMPLIM
;
A
#
# COMPACT_ATOMS: atom_id res chain seq x y z
N MET A 1 32.56 -7.16 -9.08
CA MET A 1 31.16 -7.58 -9.35
C MET A 1 30.50 -7.99 -8.05
N GLY A 2 30.03 -7.00 -7.28
CA GLY A 2 29.41 -7.21 -5.98
C GLY A 2 27.99 -7.77 -6.12
N SER A 3 27.65 -8.67 -5.21
CA SER A 3 26.44 -9.49 -5.17
C SER A 3 25.14 -8.71 -5.40
N LYS A 4 24.38 -9.03 -6.47
CA LYS A 4 22.96 -8.64 -6.61
C LYS A 4 22.02 -9.45 -5.70
N LYS A 5 22.52 -10.55 -5.14
CA LYS A 5 21.79 -11.46 -4.24
C LYS A 5 21.26 -10.79 -2.96
N PRO A 6 22.03 -10.00 -2.18
CA PRO A 6 21.53 -9.37 -0.95
C PRO A 6 20.39 -8.38 -1.22
N PHE A 7 20.47 -7.57 -2.29
CA PHE A 7 19.42 -6.59 -2.60
C PHE A 7 18.08 -7.27 -2.89
N PHE A 8 18.09 -8.36 -3.66
CA PHE A 8 16.87 -9.13 -3.93
C PHE A 8 16.23 -9.69 -2.64
N TRP A 9 17.03 -10.24 -1.73
CA TRP A 9 16.53 -10.76 -0.45
C TRP A 9 15.97 -9.67 0.46
N VAL A 10 16.57 -8.48 0.47
CA VAL A 10 16.04 -7.32 1.22
C VAL A 10 14.68 -6.91 0.67
N VAL A 11 14.57 -6.74 -0.66
CA VAL A 11 13.29 -6.40 -1.30
C VAL A 11 12.23 -7.47 -1.03
N LEU A 12 12.60 -8.76 -1.14
CA LEU A 12 11.68 -9.86 -0.87
C LEU A 12 11.20 -9.85 0.59
N THR A 13 12.09 -9.56 1.54
CA THR A 13 11.75 -9.48 2.97
C THR A 13 10.78 -8.34 3.22
N ILE A 14 11.01 -7.16 2.65
CA ILE A 14 10.11 -6.00 2.76
C ILE A 14 8.73 -6.34 2.19
N VAL A 15 8.68 -6.94 1.01
CA VAL A 15 7.41 -7.33 0.38
C VAL A 15 6.66 -8.37 1.23
N ALA A 16 7.37 -9.36 1.78
CA ALA A 16 6.78 -10.37 2.65
C ALA A 16 6.24 -9.76 3.96
N GLU A 17 6.97 -8.82 4.54
CA GLU A 17 6.56 -8.08 5.73
C GLU A 17 5.32 -7.22 5.46
N MET A 18 5.26 -6.54 4.30
CA MET A 18 4.07 -5.81 3.87
C MET A 18 2.86 -6.73 3.71
N ALA A 19 3.04 -7.91 3.10
CA ALA A 19 1.98 -8.90 2.95
C ALA A 19 1.50 -9.44 4.31
N LEU A 20 2.41 -9.69 5.26
CA LEU A 20 2.09 -10.14 6.61
C LEU A 20 1.30 -9.07 7.38
N ILE A 21 1.74 -7.81 7.35
CA ILE A 21 1.04 -6.70 7.99
C ILE A 21 -0.37 -6.55 7.41
N ALA A 22 -0.52 -6.60 6.09
CA ALA A 22 -1.83 -6.51 5.45
C ALA A 22 -2.79 -7.65 5.84
N LEU A 23 -2.27 -8.86 6.10
CA LEU A 23 -3.07 -10.01 6.53
C LEU A 23 -3.42 -9.97 8.03
N LEU A 24 -2.45 -9.61 8.87
CA LEU A 24 -2.58 -9.67 10.33
C LEU A 24 -3.20 -8.41 10.94
N VAL A 25 -2.94 -7.24 10.37
CA VAL A 25 -3.33 -5.96 10.95
C VAL A 25 -4.69 -5.52 10.41
N PRO A 26 -5.63 -5.08 11.28
CA PRO A 26 -6.91 -4.53 10.82
C PRO A 26 -6.71 -3.29 9.95
N SER A 27 -7.48 -3.16 8.87
CA SER A 27 -7.44 -1.98 7.97
C SER A 27 -7.64 -0.66 8.72
N SER A 28 -8.50 -0.63 9.74
CA SER A 28 -8.74 0.54 10.58
C SER A 28 -7.53 1.00 11.38
N PHE A 29 -6.54 0.14 11.60
CA PHE A 29 -5.28 0.51 12.25
C PHE A 29 -4.31 1.14 11.25
N LEU A 30 -4.28 0.65 10.01
CA LEU A 30 -3.43 1.19 8.95
C LEU A 30 -3.82 2.62 8.59
N GLY A 31 -5.12 2.92 8.45
CA GLY A 31 -5.59 4.29 8.25
C GLY A 31 -5.17 5.23 9.39
N LYS A 32 -5.25 4.79 10.66
CA LYS A 32 -4.77 5.59 11.80
C LYS A 32 -3.26 5.84 11.77
N VAL A 33 -2.48 4.85 11.33
CA VAL A 33 -1.03 5.01 11.16
C VAL A 33 -0.74 6.02 10.07
N HIS A 34 -1.47 5.96 8.95
CA HIS A 34 -1.34 6.92 7.86
C HIS A 34 -1.64 8.35 8.33
N ASP A 35 -2.77 8.57 9.02
CA ASP A 35 -3.15 9.88 9.55
C ASP A 35 -2.14 10.41 10.57
N MET A 36 -1.60 9.52 11.41
CA MET A 36 -0.60 9.89 12.40
C MET A 36 0.73 10.30 11.74
N GLU A 37 1.16 9.57 10.71
CA GLU A 37 2.37 9.89 9.94
C GLU A 37 2.21 11.26 9.28
N TYR A 38 1.06 11.50 8.66
CA TYR A 38 0.75 12.78 8.00
C TYR A 38 0.84 13.95 8.98
N ARG A 39 0.21 13.82 10.16
CA ARG A 39 0.31 14.83 11.22
C ARG A 39 1.72 15.07 11.72
N TRP A 40 2.57 14.04 11.76
CA TRP A 40 3.97 14.23 12.12
C TRP A 40 4.71 15.01 11.03
N MET A 41 4.41 14.75 9.77
CA MET A 41 5.02 15.45 8.64
C MET A 41 4.61 16.92 8.58
N GLU A 42 3.35 17.26 8.85
CA GLU A 42 2.89 18.65 9.02
C GLU A 42 3.69 19.41 10.09
N GLY A 43 4.13 18.71 11.15
CA GLY A 43 4.95 19.30 12.20
C GLY A 43 6.45 19.41 11.87
N MET A 44 6.94 18.62 10.91
CA MET A 44 8.37 18.54 10.56
C MET A 44 8.74 19.33 9.31
N TYR A 45 7.83 19.45 8.34
CA TYR A 45 8.08 20.05 7.04
C TYR A 45 7.37 21.38 6.89
N SER A 46 7.93 22.27 6.07
CA SER A 46 7.20 23.43 5.58
C SER A 46 6.15 23.00 4.55
N GLU A 47 5.06 23.76 4.44
CA GLU A 47 3.93 23.50 3.52
C GLU A 47 4.39 23.13 2.08
N PRO A 48 5.35 23.85 1.45
CA PRO A 48 5.81 23.47 0.10
C PRO A 48 6.56 22.13 0.03
N SER A 49 7.23 21.74 1.11
CA SER A 49 7.97 20.47 1.16
C SER A 49 7.02 19.29 1.36
N LEU A 50 5.95 19.50 2.13
CA LEU A 50 4.90 18.51 2.33
C LEU A 50 4.10 18.28 1.04
N GLU A 51 3.68 19.35 0.35
CA GLU A 51 3.00 19.26 -0.94
C GLU A 51 3.84 18.49 -1.97
N TRP A 52 5.13 18.81 -2.08
CA TRP A 52 6.04 18.09 -2.98
C TRP A 52 6.12 16.60 -2.63
N LEU A 53 6.17 16.27 -1.34
CA LEU A 53 6.27 14.90 -0.86
C LEU A 53 4.99 14.10 -1.18
N GLU A 54 3.83 14.70 -0.99
CA GLU A 54 2.54 14.10 -1.33
C GLU A 54 2.38 13.88 -2.82
N GLU A 55 2.72 14.87 -3.64
CA GLU A 55 2.69 14.75 -5.10
C GLU A 55 3.57 13.59 -5.57
N ARG A 56 4.79 13.45 -5.03
CA ARG A 56 5.68 12.34 -5.41
C ARG A 56 5.25 10.99 -4.88
N ALA A 57 4.78 10.92 -3.64
CA ALA A 57 4.24 9.67 -3.11
C ALA A 57 3.03 9.21 -3.93
N SER A 58 2.15 10.13 -4.33
CA SER A 58 0.99 9.86 -5.19
C SER A 58 1.41 9.40 -6.59
N GLU A 59 2.35 10.10 -7.22
CA GLU A 59 2.86 9.74 -8.55
C GLU A 59 3.55 8.37 -8.54
N TRP A 60 4.36 8.07 -7.51
CA TRP A 60 4.99 6.75 -7.36
C TRP A 60 3.96 5.66 -7.12
N HIS A 61 2.96 5.93 -6.28
CA HIS A 61 1.88 4.98 -6.02
C HIS A 61 1.16 4.68 -7.33
N TYR A 62 0.69 5.70 -8.05
CA TYR A 62 0.04 5.58 -9.35
C TYR A 62 0.90 4.80 -10.35
N THR A 63 2.18 5.15 -10.46
CA THR A 63 3.12 4.48 -11.36
C THR A 63 3.29 3.01 -10.99
N LEU A 64 3.46 2.69 -9.71
CA LEU A 64 3.61 1.31 -9.23
C LEU A 64 2.31 0.52 -9.45
N THR A 65 1.15 1.10 -9.18
CA THR A 65 -0.11 0.39 -9.33
C THR A 65 -0.50 0.18 -10.79
N GLU A 66 -0.41 1.20 -11.64
CA GLU A 66 -0.84 1.10 -13.04
C GLU A 66 0.23 0.47 -13.93
N ARG A 67 1.51 0.89 -13.85
CA ARG A 67 2.51 0.39 -14.80
C ARG A 67 2.96 -1.05 -14.54
N THR A 68 2.88 -1.52 -13.31
CA THR A 68 3.33 -2.89 -12.99
C THR A 68 2.21 -3.92 -13.07
N GLY A 69 0.98 -3.49 -13.37
CA GLY A 69 -0.21 -4.35 -13.31
C GLY A 69 -0.57 -4.78 -11.89
N LEU A 70 0.04 -4.17 -10.85
CA LEU A 70 -0.31 -4.43 -9.46
C LEU A 70 -1.79 -4.10 -9.21
N ALA A 71 -2.30 -3.04 -9.83
CA ALA A 71 -3.71 -2.67 -9.78
C ALA A 71 -4.60 -3.81 -10.31
N ASP A 72 -4.24 -4.40 -11.45
CA ASP A 72 -4.99 -5.52 -12.03
C ASP A 72 -4.86 -6.80 -11.20
N GLY A 73 -3.68 -7.07 -10.64
CA GLY A 73 -3.45 -8.19 -9.73
C GLY A 73 -4.20 -8.04 -8.41
N MET A 74 -4.20 -6.84 -7.82
CA MET A 74 -4.99 -6.52 -6.63
C MET A 74 -6.47 -6.56 -6.94
N ARG A 75 -6.90 -6.06 -8.11
CA ARG A 75 -8.28 -6.14 -8.58
C ARG A 75 -8.73 -7.58 -8.74
N TYR A 76 -7.94 -8.43 -9.38
CA TYR A 76 -8.28 -9.84 -9.56
C TYR A 76 -8.26 -10.64 -8.24
N MET A 77 -7.36 -10.32 -7.32
CA MET A 77 -7.18 -11.05 -6.06
C MET A 77 -8.13 -10.61 -4.95
N PHE A 78 -8.43 -9.31 -4.85
CA PHE A 78 -9.17 -8.72 -3.72
C PHE A 78 -10.52 -8.11 -4.10
N PHE A 79 -10.75 -7.77 -5.38
CA PHE A 79 -12.01 -7.19 -5.82
C PHE A 79 -12.81 -8.20 -6.67
N PRO A 80 -13.89 -8.80 -6.14
CA PRO A 80 -14.64 -9.80 -6.88
C PRO A 80 -15.21 -9.23 -8.18
N THR A 81 -14.88 -9.86 -9.31
CA THR A 81 -15.42 -9.50 -10.64
C THR A 81 -16.94 -9.70 -10.65
N GLU A 82 -17.66 -8.92 -11.47
CA GLU A 82 -19.12 -9.05 -11.56
C GLU A 82 -19.55 -10.46 -11.98
N GLU A 83 -18.72 -11.15 -12.76
CA GLU A 83 -18.89 -12.55 -13.15
C GLU A 83 -18.77 -13.52 -11.96
N ALA A 84 -17.84 -13.27 -11.03
CA ALA A 84 -17.69 -14.08 -9.82
C ALA A 84 -18.90 -13.90 -8.88
N ARG A 85 -19.41 -12.66 -8.74
CA ARG A 85 -20.65 -12.38 -8.00
C ARG A 85 -21.87 -13.05 -8.64
N ALA A 86 -21.93 -13.10 -9.97
CA ALA A 86 -23.04 -13.72 -10.69
C ALA A 86 -23.04 -15.26 -10.64
N ARG A 87 -21.86 -15.89 -10.49
CA ARG A 87 -21.70 -17.36 -10.48
C ARG A 87 -21.94 -17.98 -9.10
N GLU A 88 -21.73 -17.24 -8.00
CA GLU A 88 -21.93 -17.71 -6.62
C GLU A 88 -23.36 -17.51 -6.06
N ARG A 89 -24.41 -17.59 -6.87
CA ARG A 89 -25.80 -17.51 -6.38
C ARG A 89 -26.16 -18.56 -5.30
N GLY A 90 -25.39 -19.65 -5.19
CA GLY A 90 -25.59 -20.71 -4.19
C GLY A 90 -24.93 -20.50 -2.82
N MET A 91 -23.93 -19.60 -2.69
CA MET A 91 -23.20 -19.32 -1.43
C MET A 91 -23.48 -17.90 -0.91
N SER A 92 -24.63 -17.36 -1.30
CA SER A 92 -24.94 -15.94 -1.46
C SER A 92 -24.92 -15.10 -0.17
N ARG A 93 -25.12 -15.68 1.01
CA ARG A 93 -25.07 -14.91 2.28
C ARG A 93 -23.68 -14.80 2.91
N LEU A 94 -22.81 -15.77 2.72
CA LEU A 94 -21.49 -15.81 3.36
C LEU A 94 -20.43 -15.09 2.50
N GLY A 95 -20.49 -15.30 1.18
CA GLY A 95 -19.67 -14.56 0.22
C GLY A 95 -19.91 -13.06 0.30
N GLU A 96 -21.19 -12.65 0.26
CA GLU A 96 -21.60 -11.25 0.16
C GLU A 96 -21.42 -10.46 1.46
N ASN A 97 -21.70 -11.06 2.63
CA ASN A 97 -21.68 -10.32 3.90
C ASN A 97 -20.35 -10.42 4.67
N VAL A 98 -19.52 -11.43 4.40
CA VAL A 98 -18.31 -11.68 5.21
C VAL A 98 -17.06 -11.72 4.36
N TRP A 99 -17.06 -12.51 3.28
CA TRP A 99 -15.85 -12.74 2.49
C TRP A 99 -15.47 -11.56 1.58
N PHE A 100 -16.43 -11.02 0.81
CA PHE A 100 -16.16 -9.89 -0.09
C PHE A 100 -15.81 -8.60 0.64
N PRO A 101 -16.52 -8.19 1.72
CA PRO A 101 -16.14 -7.01 2.49
C PRO A 101 -14.76 -7.17 3.15
N TYR A 102 -14.43 -8.39 3.59
CA TYR A 102 -13.10 -8.70 4.12
C TYR A 102 -12.01 -8.49 3.06
N LEU A 103 -12.15 -9.08 1.87
CA LEU A 103 -11.17 -8.93 0.79
C LEU A 103 -11.02 -7.47 0.34
N GLU A 104 -12.13 -6.74 0.19
CA GLU A 104 -12.08 -5.31 -0.16
C GLU A 104 -11.34 -4.50 0.91
N SER A 105 -11.57 -4.80 2.20
CA SER A 105 -10.85 -4.17 3.31
C SER A 105 -9.34 -4.42 3.25
N ARG A 106 -8.91 -5.60 2.78
CA ARG A 106 -7.49 -5.95 2.61
C ARG A 106 -6.87 -5.24 1.42
N GLY A 107 -7.59 -5.13 0.31
CA GLY A 107 -7.14 -4.35 -0.85
C GLY A 107 -6.90 -2.88 -0.49
N LYS A 108 -7.83 -2.27 0.26
CA LYS A 108 -7.67 -0.89 0.77
C LYS A 108 -6.48 -0.77 1.72
N ALA A 109 -6.36 -1.68 2.68
CA ALA A 109 -5.25 -1.72 3.63
C ALA A 109 -3.87 -1.83 2.94
N LEU A 110 -3.76 -2.66 1.89
CA LEU A 110 -2.54 -2.79 1.10
C LEU A 110 -2.18 -1.48 0.38
N SER A 111 -3.17 -0.80 -0.19
CA SER A 111 -2.96 0.49 -0.85
C SER A 111 -2.54 1.57 0.14
N GLU A 112 -3.20 1.69 1.29
CA GLU A 112 -2.82 2.63 2.36
C GLU A 112 -1.41 2.35 2.89
N MET A 113 -1.06 1.08 3.04
CA MET A 113 0.29 0.67 3.45
C MET A 113 1.34 1.06 2.41
N LEU A 114 1.06 0.83 1.12
CA LEU A 114 1.94 1.21 0.03
C LEU A 114 2.14 2.72 -0.02
N SER A 115 1.06 3.50 0.09
CA SER A 115 1.13 4.97 0.14
C SER A 115 1.99 5.46 1.32
N THR A 116 1.77 4.91 2.52
CA THR A 116 2.56 5.25 3.72
C THR A 116 4.03 4.90 3.53
N PHE A 117 4.33 3.75 2.93
CA PHE A 117 5.69 3.33 2.65
C PHE A 117 6.40 4.27 1.65
N LEU A 118 5.70 4.70 0.59
CA LEU A 118 6.23 5.65 -0.38
C LEU A 118 6.46 7.04 0.21
N LEU A 119 5.56 7.49 1.07
CA LEU A 119 5.74 8.71 1.87
C LEU A 119 7.01 8.66 2.71
N ARG A 120 7.29 7.52 3.37
CA ARG A 120 8.54 7.32 4.12
C ARG A 120 9.79 7.32 3.24
N ILE A 121 9.73 6.71 2.06
CA ILE A 121 10.83 6.78 1.08
C ILE A 121 11.08 8.22 0.67
N GLY A 122 10.03 8.97 0.33
CA GLY A 122 10.14 10.37 -0.04
C GLY A 122 10.73 11.22 1.09
N SER A 123 10.28 10.98 2.33
CA SER A 123 10.83 11.65 3.52
C SER A 123 12.33 11.39 3.66
N ILE A 124 12.78 10.14 3.55
CA ILE A 124 14.21 9.78 3.58
C ILE A 124 14.97 10.49 2.45
N LEU A 125 14.39 10.58 1.25
CA LEU A 125 14.99 11.27 0.11
C LEU A 125 15.13 12.78 0.34
N VAL A 126 14.17 13.42 1.01
CA VAL A 126 14.27 14.85 1.39
C VAL A 126 15.45 15.08 2.32
N TRP A 127 15.72 14.15 3.23
CA TRP A 127 16.85 14.24 4.18
C TRP A 127 18.18 13.73 3.60
N MET A 128 18.16 12.97 2.50
CA MET A 128 19.35 12.38 1.90
C MET A 128 20.46 13.40 1.57
N PRO A 129 20.17 14.59 0.98
CA PRO A 129 21.20 15.60 0.70
C PRO A 129 21.90 16.15 1.94
N LEU A 130 21.30 16.04 3.13
CA LEU A 130 21.90 16.48 4.38
C LEU A 130 22.80 15.39 5.00
N ILE A 131 22.43 14.12 4.81
CA ILE A 131 23.09 12.97 5.43
C ILE A 131 24.28 12.48 4.59
N MET A 132 24.29 12.74 3.28
CA MET A 132 25.27 12.26 2.31
C MET A 132 26.20 13.36 1.83
#